data_AF-A0A1I3FWI0-F1
#
_entry.id   AF-A0A1I3FWI0-F1
#
_cell.length_a   1.000
_cell.length_b   1.000
_cell.length_c   1.000
_cell.angle_alpha   90.00
_cell.angle_beta   90.00
_cell.angle_gamma   90.00
#
_symmetry.space_group_name_H-M   'P 1'
#
loop_
_entity.id
_entity.type
_entity.pdbx_description
1 polymer ?
#
loop_
_entity_poly.entity_id
_entity_poly.type
_entity_poly.pdbx_seq_one_letter_code
_entity_poly.pdbx_strand_id
1 'polypeptide(L)'
;MNFIDKFFAKYSDEKLIKYFKFFAFGEGVTCFFLYLVAMPLKRYFPEELWATILIIIVGNIHGFFFTLYLIFCIPMRKIFIWDDEDSVFAFLSAFFPFATIWIEKKFTKLDRD
;
A
#
# COMPACT_ATOMS: atom_id res chain seq x y z
N MET A 1 22.30 9.04 -8.79
CA MET A 1 21.72 8.01 -7.89
C MET A 1 21.16 8.71 -6.67
N ASN A 2 19.84 8.65 -6.51
CA ASN A 2 19.08 9.43 -5.54
C ASN A 2 19.33 8.89 -4.12
N PHE A 3 19.22 9.75 -3.11
CA PHE A 3 19.40 9.42 -1.69
C PHE A 3 18.66 8.14 -1.26
N ILE A 4 17.45 7.94 -1.82
CA ILE A 4 16.59 6.78 -1.60
C ILE A 4 17.29 5.47 -2.03
N ASP A 5 18.00 5.47 -3.15
CA ASP A 5 18.70 4.27 -3.66
C ASP A 5 19.83 3.86 -2.72
N LYS A 6 20.58 4.84 -2.21
CA LYS A 6 21.66 4.59 -1.24
C LYS A 6 21.12 4.07 0.09
N PHE A 7 19.94 4.52 0.49
CA PHE A 7 19.28 4.05 1.71
C PHE A 7 18.85 2.58 1.58
N PHE A 8 18.20 2.22 0.48
CA PHE A 8 17.71 0.86 0.26
C PHE A 8 18.81 -0.13 -0.11
N ALA A 9 19.91 0.30 -0.73
CA ALA A 9 21.07 -0.56 -1.03
C ALA A 9 21.75 -1.16 0.21
N LYS A 10 21.42 -0.68 1.42
CA LYS A 10 21.90 -1.26 2.68
C LYS A 10 21.17 -2.57 3.06
N TYR A 11 20.02 -2.84 2.45
CA TYR A 11 19.18 -4.00 2.75
C TYR A 11 19.20 -4.99 1.58
N SER A 12 19.10 -6.30 1.88
CA SER A 12 18.93 -7.33 0.84
C SER A 12 17.56 -7.20 0.18
N ASP A 13 17.49 -7.48 -1.12
CA ASP A 13 16.26 -7.47 -1.92
C ASP A 13 15.17 -8.34 -1.29
N GLU A 14 15.51 -9.50 -0.72
CA GLU A 14 14.55 -10.37 -0.04
C GLU A 14 13.84 -9.68 1.13
N LYS A 15 14.58 -8.86 1.89
CA LYS A 15 14.00 -8.10 3.01
C LYS A 15 13.09 -6.99 2.49
N LEU A 16 13.51 -6.29 1.44
CA LEU A 16 12.72 -5.22 0.81
C LEU A 16 11.42 -5.77 0.24
N ILE A 17 11.48 -6.90 -0.44
CA ILE A 17 10.32 -7.64 -0.94
C ILE A 17 9.39 -8.00 0.22
N LYS A 18 9.91 -8.60 1.29
CA LYS A 18 9.08 -9.00 2.45
C LYS A 18 8.39 -7.81 3.09
N TYR A 19 9.06 -6.67 3.24
CA TYR A 19 8.47 -5.45 3.75
C TYR A 19 7.42 -4.87 2.79
N PHE A 20 7.69 -4.83 1.49
CA PHE A 20 6.70 -4.40 0.50
C PHE A 20 5.43 -5.26 0.57
N LYS A 21 5.56 -6.59 0.65
CA LYS A 21 4.41 -7.50 0.79
C LYS A 21 3.60 -7.20 2.05
N PHE A 22 4.27 -6.95 3.16
CA PHE A 22 3.63 -6.60 4.42
C PHE A 22 2.88 -5.27 4.33
N PHE A 23 3.49 -4.23 3.75
CA PHE A 23 2.85 -2.92 3.59
C PHE A 23 1.73 -2.93 2.56
N ALA A 24 1.88 -3.64 1.44
CA ALA A 24 0.82 -3.82 0.45
C ALA A 24 -0.39 -4.55 1.04
N PHE A 25 -0.15 -5.60 1.84
CA PHE A 25 -1.23 -6.28 2.55
C PHE A 25 -1.92 -5.37 3.57
N GLY A 26 -1.13 -4.66 4.38
CA GLY A 26 -1.65 -3.71 5.38
C GLY A 26 -2.44 -2.56 4.75
N GLU A 27 -1.96 -1.99 3.64
CA GLU A 27 -2.68 -1.00 2.86
C GLU A 27 -4.01 -1.57 2.39
N GLY A 28 -4.03 -2.73 1.74
CA GLY A 28 -5.26 -3.28 1.16
C GLY A 28 -6.33 -3.55 2.22
N VAL A 29 -5.91 -4.05 3.39
CA VAL A 29 -6.80 -4.27 4.54
C VAL A 29 -7.30 -2.94 5.13
N THR A 30 -6.40 -1.99 5.39
CA THR A 30 -6.78 -0.70 6.00
C THR A 30 -7.61 0.17 5.07
N CYS A 31 -7.36 0.11 3.77
CA CYS A 31 -8.17 0.72 2.71
C CYS A 31 -9.58 0.12 2.71
N PHE A 32 -9.71 -1.21 2.77
CA PHE A 32 -11.00 -1.88 2.89
C PHE A 32 -11.78 -1.44 4.14
N PHE A 33 -11.13 -1.41 5.30
CA PHE A 33 -11.76 -0.96 6.53
C PHE A 33 -12.16 0.52 6.46
N LEU A 34 -11.35 1.39 5.83
CA LEU A 34 -11.67 2.80 5.70
C LEU A 34 -12.92 3.02 4.83
N TYR A 35 -12.94 2.42 3.63
CA TYR A 35 -13.99 2.66 2.65
C TYR A 35 -15.27 1.88 2.90
N LEU A 36 -15.19 0.62 3.37
CA LEU A 36 -16.37 -0.22 3.56
C LEU A 36 -16.90 -0.27 4.99
N VAL A 37 -16.10 0.14 5.99
CA VAL A 37 -16.52 0.13 7.39
C VAL A 37 -16.63 1.55 7.93
N ALA A 38 -15.52 2.30 7.94
CA ALA A 38 -15.46 3.58 8.62
C ALA A 38 -16.35 4.65 7.93
N MET A 39 -16.26 4.78 6.61
CA MET A 39 -17.06 5.73 5.83
C MET A 39 -18.57 5.47 5.92
N PRO A 40 -19.08 4.23 5.73
CA PRO A 40 -20.50 3.93 5.91
C PRO A 40 -20.97 4.15 7.34
N LEU A 41 -20.20 3.74 8.36
CA LEU A 41 -20.59 3.92 9.76
C LEU A 41 -20.76 5.41 10.12
N LYS A 42 -19.84 6.29 9.68
CA LYS A 42 -20.02 7.74 9.89
C LYS A 42 -21.23 8.29 9.15
N ARG A 43 -21.58 7.72 7.99
CA ARG A 43 -22.76 8.12 7.22
C ARG A 43 -24.06 7.78 7.96
N TYR A 44 -24.13 6.61 8.60
CA TYR A 44 -25.31 6.15 9.34
C TYR A 44 -25.40 6.72 10.76
N PHE A 45 -24.25 7.02 11.38
CA PHE A 45 -24.16 7.56 12.75
C PHE A 45 -23.41 8.91 12.75
N PRO A 46 -23.95 9.96 12.11
CA PRO A 46 -23.24 11.22 11.92
C PRO A 46 -23.01 12.00 13.22
N GLU A 47 -23.95 11.92 14.16
CA GLU A 47 -23.89 12.63 15.46
C GLU A 47 -23.09 11.89 16.53
N GLU A 48 -22.79 10.62 16.30
CA GLU A 48 -22.05 9.80 17.23
C GLU A 48 -20.55 10.10 17.19
N LEU A 49 -20.00 10.46 18.36
CA LEU A 49 -18.58 10.79 18.48
C LEU A 49 -17.69 9.57 18.16
N TRP A 50 -18.12 8.36 18.53
CA TRP A 50 -17.37 7.13 18.30
C TRP A 50 -17.16 6.84 16.80
N ALA A 51 -18.15 7.13 15.95
CA ALA A 51 -18.04 6.93 14.51
C ALA A 51 -17.02 7.89 13.88
N THR A 52 -16.95 9.11 14.42
CA THR A 52 -15.94 10.11 14.02
C THR A 52 -14.53 9.68 14.44
N ILE A 53 -14.37 9.24 15.68
CA ILE A 53 -13.10 8.73 16.21
C ILE A 53 -12.62 7.54 15.37
N LEU A 54 -13.52 6.63 14.99
CA LEU A 54 -13.20 5.47 14.17
C LEU A 54 -12.65 5.87 12.79
N ILE A 55 -13.30 6.81 12.08
CA ILE A 55 -12.74 7.34 10.82
C ILE A 55 -11.38 7.97 11.03
N ILE A 56 -11.19 8.76 12.08
CA ILE A 56 -9.91 9.43 12.33
C ILE A 56 -8.82 8.37 12.53
N ILE A 57 -9.05 7.36 13.37
CA ILE A 57 -8.06 6.31 13.65
C ILE A 57 -7.77 5.49 12.39
N VAL A 58 -8.80 4.96 11.74
CA VAL A 58 -8.64 4.12 10.55
C VAL A 58 -8.02 4.91 9.39
N GLY A 59 -8.41 6.17 9.22
CA GLY A 59 -7.87 7.06 8.19
C GLY A 59 -6.39 7.37 8.39
N ASN A 60 -5.95 7.62 9.64
CA ASN A 60 -4.54 7.83 9.95
C ASN A 60 -3.72 6.54 9.72
N ILE A 61 -4.25 5.39 10.16
CA ILE A 61 -3.59 4.09 9.92
C ILE A 61 -3.46 3.83 8.42
N HIS A 62 -4.53 4.03 7.65
CA HIS A 62 -4.51 3.86 6.19
C HIS A 62 -3.50 4.82 5.54
N GLY A 63 -3.50 6.11 5.89
CA GLY A 63 -2.54 7.08 5.37
C GLY A 63 -1.08 6.70 5.64
N PHE A 64 -0.81 6.09 6.80
CA PHE A 64 0.51 5.57 7.15
C PHE A 64 0.92 4.39 6.23
N PHE A 65 0.05 3.39 6.08
CA PHE A 65 0.31 2.24 5.20
C PHE A 65 0.41 2.65 3.72
N PHE A 66 -0.45 3.55 3.27
CA PHE A 66 -0.44 4.11 1.93
C PHE A 66 0.91 4.78 1.61
N THR A 67 1.40 5.63 2.51
CA THR A 67 2.69 6.31 2.32
C THR A 67 3.85 5.32 2.27
N LEU A 68 3.86 4.32 3.16
CA LEU A 68 4.91 3.28 3.15
C LEU A 68 4.87 2.44 1.88
N TYR A 69 3.69 2.06 1.41
CA TYR A 69 3.53 1.32 0.15
C TYR A 69 4.16 2.10 -1.01
N LEU A 70 3.84 3.39 -1.16
CA LEU A 70 4.39 4.23 -2.23
C LEU A 70 5.92 4.37 -2.16
N ILE A 71 6.48 4.54 -0.97
CA ILE A 71 7.93 4.61 -0.78
C ILE A 71 8.61 3.30 -1.20
N PHE A 72 8.01 2.15 -0.86
CA PHE A 72 8.55 0.85 -1.20
C PHE A 72 8.33 0.46 -2.67
N CYS A 73 7.38 1.07 -3.41
CA CYS A 73 7.28 0.90 -4.86
C CYS A 73 8.55 1.32 -5.61
N ILE A 74 9.30 2.32 -5.10
CA ILE A 74 10.50 2.86 -5.75
C ILE A 74 11.61 1.80 -5.91
N PRO A 75 12.09 1.14 -4.84
CA PRO A 75 13.05 0.06 -4.98
C PRO A 75 12.45 -1.16 -5.71
N MET A 76 11.16 -1.43 -5.52
CA MET A 76 10.48 -2.58 -6.14
C MET A 76 10.48 -2.52 -7.66
N ARG A 77 10.28 -1.33 -8.22
CA ARG A 77 10.39 -1.09 -9.67
C ARG A 77 11.74 -1.57 -10.22
N LYS A 78 12.82 -1.39 -9.47
CA LYS A 78 14.18 -1.81 -9.89
C LYS A 78 14.41 -3.29 -9.71
N ILE A 79 13.96 -3.86 -8.59
CA ILE A 79 14.15 -5.29 -8.25
C ILE A 79 13.37 -6.18 -9.23
N PHE A 80 12.13 -5.80 -9.57
CA PHE A 80 11.26 -6.58 -10.47
C PHE A 80 11.27 -6.07 -11.92
N ILE A 81 12.13 -5.09 -12.23
CA ILE A 81 12.30 -4.52 -13.57
C ILE A 81 10.92 -4.15 -14.16
N TRP A 82 10.11 -3.43 -13.38
CA TRP A 82 8.80 -2.97 -13.82
C TRP A 82 8.94 -1.92 -14.91
N ASP A 83 8.11 -2.03 -15.94
CA ASP A 83 7.96 -0.98 -16.94
C ASP A 83 7.15 0.21 -16.38
N ASP A 84 6.94 1.22 -17.22
CA ASP A 84 6.17 2.40 -16.81
C ASP A 84 4.69 2.07 -16.57
N GLU A 85 4.12 1.13 -17.33
CA GLU A 85 2.73 0.68 -17.16
C GLU A 85 2.53 0.01 -15.81
N ASP A 86 3.38 -0.96 -15.47
CA ASP A 86 3.39 -1.68 -14.20
C ASP A 86 3.53 -0.73 -13.01
N SER A 87 4.39 0.28 -13.15
CA SER A 87 4.60 1.30 -12.12
C SER A 87 3.35 2.17 -11.90
N VAL A 88 2.66 2.52 -12.98
CA VAL A 88 1.39 3.26 -12.92
C VAL A 88 0.29 2.38 -12.32
N PHE A 89 0.21 1.10 -12.69
CA PHE A 89 -0.73 0.16 -12.08
C PHE A 89 -0.46 -0.01 -10.58
N ALA A 90 0.81 -0.15 -10.17
CA ALA A 90 1.23 -0.18 -8.77
C ALA A 90 0.71 1.05 -8.00
N PHE A 91 0.95 2.24 -8.54
CA PHE A 91 0.49 3.49 -7.94
C PHE A 91 -1.04 3.58 -7.85
N LEU A 92 -1.75 3.24 -8.93
CA LEU A 92 -3.21 3.29 -8.97
C LEU A 92 -3.85 2.25 -8.06
N SER A 93 -3.19 1.11 -7.83
CA SER A 93 -3.70 0.07 -6.95
C SER A 93 -3.85 0.52 -5.49
N ALA A 94 -3.07 1.52 -5.06
CA ALA A 94 -3.16 2.09 -3.71
C ALA A 94 -4.46 2.90 -3.47
N PHE A 95 -5.26 3.17 -4.52
CA PHE A 95 -6.54 3.87 -4.38
C PHE A 95 -7.74 2.92 -4.26
N PHE A 96 -7.56 1.65 -4.63
CA PHE A 96 -8.64 0.68 -4.64
C PHE A 96 -8.42 -0.37 -3.55
N PRO A 97 -9.43 -0.65 -2.70
CA PRO A 97 -9.30 -1.70 -1.71
C PRO A 97 -8.98 -3.03 -2.40
N PHE A 98 -8.06 -3.80 -1.82
CA PHE A 98 -7.55 -5.07 -2.33
C PHE A 98 -6.69 -5.03 -3.61
N ALA A 99 -6.64 -3.92 -4.34
CA ALA A 99 -5.85 -3.87 -5.56
C ALA A 99 -4.34 -3.97 -5.28
N THR A 100 -3.86 -3.42 -4.16
CA THR A 100 -2.47 -3.58 -3.70
C THR A 100 -2.10 -5.02 -3.39
N ILE A 101 -3.03 -5.81 -2.84
CA ILE A 101 -2.84 -7.26 -2.60
C ILE A 101 -2.77 -8.01 -3.93
N TRP A 102 -3.58 -7.61 -4.91
CA TRP A 102 -3.51 -8.19 -6.24
C TRP A 102 -2.18 -7.87 -6.93
N ILE A 103 -1.69 -6.63 -6.80
CA ILE A 103 -0.39 -6.24 -7.34
C ILE A 103 0.76 -6.96 -6.63
N GLU A 104 0.69 -7.11 -5.32
CA GLU A 104 1.64 -7.96 -4.60
C GLU A 104 1.67 -9.39 -5.19
N LYS A 105 0.51 -10.03 -5.36
CA LYS A 105 0.49 -11.42 -5.86
C LYS A 105 0.91 -11.55 -7.33
N LYS A 106 0.60 -10.55 -8.16
CA LYS A 106 0.83 -10.61 -9.61
C LYS A 106 2.24 -10.15 -9.99
N PHE A 107 2.78 -9.14 -9.32
CA PHE A 107 4.03 -8.49 -9.69
C PHE A 107 5.23 -8.95 -8.85
N THR A 108 5.00 -9.70 -7.78
CA THR A 108 6.09 -10.30 -6.97
C THR A 108 6.42 -11.74 -7.36
N LYS A 109 5.98 -12.19 -8.54
CA LYS A 109 6.46 -13.43 -9.17
C LYS A 109 7.67 -13.08 -10.03
N LEU A 110 8.83 -13.62 -9.66
CA LEU A 110 10.08 -13.45 -10.39
C LEU A 110 10.06 -14.14 -11.77
N ASP A 111 9.21 -15.14 -11.98
CA ASP A 111 8.94 -15.72 -13.31
C ASP A 111 7.83 -14.95 -14.01
N ARG A 112 8.22 -13.92 -14.75
CA ARG A 112 7.43 -13.33 -15.84
C ARG A 112 7.96 -13.89 -17.16
N ASP A 113 7.67 -15.16 -17.40
CA ASP A 113 7.69 -15.78 -18.73
C ASP A 113 6.24 -15.97 -19.21
#